data_AF-A0A5E4HGA4-F1
#
_entry.id   AF-A0A5E4HGA4-F1
#
_cell.length_a   1.000
_cell.length_b   1.000
_cell.length_c   1.000
_cell.angle_alpha   90.00
_cell.angle_beta   90.00
_cell.angle_gamma   90.00
#
_symmetry.space_group_name_H-M   'P 1'
#
loop_
_entity.id
_entity.type
_entity.pdbx_description
1 polymer ?
#
loop_
_entity_poly.entity_id
_entity_poly.type
_entity_poly.pdbx_seq_one_letter_code
_entity_poly.pdbx_strand_id
1 'polypeptide(L)'
;MGVSEIEAKIRAAGKKEAEAISKEADASIALFEGEVKSEADAVITEVARSRSKGVEQVSKRIRAATRLSAQETVESAKNRLIDEAFDKAKKTVLEASEADKKKYLKALADEGLKQIPGAVVYVDPAYAHLIKAEKRALSDFGVVVESKDGVVRIDNTLTAYLARVKQAQKAEIAKTLFT
;
A
#
# COMPACT_ATOMS: atom_id res chain seq x y z
N MET A 1 77.05 68.70 -0.15
CA MET A 1 76.13 67.54 -0.19
C MET A 1 76.53 66.71 -1.39
N GLY A 2 77.15 65.56 -1.13
CA GLY A 2 77.79 64.75 -2.18
C GLY A 2 76.77 63.86 -2.89
N VAL A 3 77.04 63.52 -4.14
CA VAL A 3 76.23 62.59 -4.96
C VAL A 3 75.96 61.27 -4.22
N SER A 4 76.89 60.81 -3.37
CA SER A 4 76.74 59.59 -2.57
C SER A 4 75.65 59.68 -1.49
N GLU A 5 75.37 60.87 -0.93
CA GLU A 5 74.30 61.04 0.08
C GLU A 5 72.91 60.99 -0.57
N ILE A 6 72.80 61.48 -1.80
CA ILE A 6 71.57 61.40 -2.60
C ILE A 6 71.28 59.95 -2.99
N GLU A 7 72.31 59.23 -3.43
CA GLU A 7 72.19 57.81 -3.78
C GLU A 7 71.79 56.94 -2.58
N ALA A 8 72.37 57.20 -1.41
CA ALA A 8 72.00 56.52 -0.16
C ALA A 8 70.54 56.79 0.24
N LYS A 9 70.05 58.03 0.09
CA LYS A 9 68.65 58.38 0.34
C LYS A 9 67.68 57.70 -0.63
N ILE A 10 68.03 57.62 -1.92
CA ILE A 10 67.21 56.94 -2.93
C ILE A 10 67.13 55.44 -2.64
N ARG A 11 68.26 54.78 -2.30
CA ARG A 11 68.24 53.36 -1.91
C ARG A 11 67.43 53.12 -0.65
N ALA A 12 67.54 53.99 0.35
CA ALA A 12 66.76 53.87 1.59
C ALA A 12 65.26 54.04 1.34
N ALA A 13 64.86 55.00 0.50
CA ALA A 13 63.47 55.20 0.11
C ALA A 13 62.93 54.00 -0.69
N GLY A 14 63.68 53.52 -1.69
CA GLY A 14 63.30 52.35 -2.48
C GLY A 14 63.19 51.07 -1.64
N LYS A 15 64.07 50.88 -0.65
CA LYS A 15 63.98 49.76 0.29
C LYS A 15 62.73 49.85 1.17
N LYS A 16 62.41 51.04 1.68
CA LYS A 16 61.21 51.26 2.51
C LYS A 16 59.93 51.03 1.71
N GLU A 17 59.90 51.44 0.46
CA GLU A 17 58.75 51.26 -0.43
C GLU A 17 58.59 49.80 -0.86
N ALA A 18 59.69 49.09 -1.14
CA ALA A 18 59.67 47.65 -1.38
C ALA A 18 59.18 46.87 -0.15
N GLU A 19 59.60 47.24 1.06
CA GLU A 19 59.11 46.64 2.31
C GLU A 19 57.62 46.93 2.55
N ALA A 20 57.13 48.12 2.18
CA ALA A 20 55.72 48.47 2.28
C ALA A 20 54.87 47.65 1.30
N ILE A 21 55.31 47.53 0.05
CA ILE A 21 54.65 46.71 -0.98
C ILE A 21 54.65 45.23 -0.55
N SER A 22 55.75 44.72 0.00
CA SER A 22 55.82 43.35 0.49
C SER A 22 54.81 43.11 1.62
N LYS A 23 54.71 44.03 2.59
CA LYS A 23 53.76 43.91 3.70
C LYS A 23 52.31 43.98 3.23
N GLU A 24 52.01 44.83 2.26
CA GLU A 24 50.67 44.96 1.68
C GLU A 24 50.30 43.73 0.85
N ALA A 25 51.25 43.17 0.10
CA ALA A 25 51.09 41.91 -0.61
C ALA A 25 50.85 40.74 0.37
N ASP A 26 51.65 40.64 1.44
CA ASP A 26 51.50 39.60 2.47
C ASP A 26 50.16 39.71 3.19
N ALA A 27 49.70 40.93 3.51
CA ALA A 27 48.38 41.17 4.10
C ALA A 27 47.25 40.79 3.14
N SER A 28 47.39 41.12 1.86
CA SER A 28 46.42 40.78 0.82
C SER A 28 46.34 39.27 0.58
N ILE A 29 47.49 38.58 0.59
CA ILE A 29 47.57 37.12 0.50
C ILE A 29 46.90 36.48 1.72
N ALA A 30 47.17 36.99 2.93
CA ALA A 30 46.55 36.47 4.15
C ALA A 30 45.03 36.65 4.16
N LEU A 31 44.52 37.79 3.66
CA LEU A 31 43.08 38.02 3.50
C LEU A 31 42.48 37.06 2.47
N PHE A 32 43.12 36.92 1.30
CA PHE A 32 42.67 36.03 0.24
C PHE A 32 42.66 34.56 0.70
N GLU A 33 43.70 34.11 1.40
CA GLU A 33 43.74 32.76 1.98
C GLU A 33 42.64 32.54 3.02
N GLY A 34 42.30 33.58 3.80
CA GLY A 34 41.20 33.55 4.75
C GLY A 34 39.84 33.42 4.07
N GLU A 35 39.60 34.19 3.01
CA GLU A 35 38.37 34.14 2.21
C GLU A 35 38.21 32.78 1.53
N VAL A 36 39.26 32.27 0.89
CA VAL A 36 39.24 30.95 0.23
C VAL A 36 38.97 29.83 1.24
N LYS A 37 39.56 29.88 2.45
CA LYS A 37 39.28 28.91 3.51
C LYS A 37 37.84 28.98 3.99
N SER A 38 37.33 30.19 4.22
CA SER A 38 35.94 30.39 4.66
C SER A 38 34.93 29.89 3.62
N GLU A 39 35.20 30.11 2.33
CA GLU A 39 34.34 29.65 1.25
C GLU A 39 34.39 28.12 1.12
N ALA A 40 35.58 27.52 1.23
CA ALA A 40 35.75 26.06 1.24
C ALA A 40 34.99 25.41 2.41
N ASP A 41 35.07 25.96 3.62
CA ASP A 41 34.35 25.45 4.79
C ASP A 41 32.83 25.57 4.65
N ALA A 42 32.34 26.66 4.04
CA ALA A 42 30.92 26.83 3.73
C ALA A 42 30.43 25.76 2.75
N VAL A 43 31.16 25.50 1.67
CA VAL A 43 30.84 24.44 0.70
C VAL A 43 30.85 23.06 1.35
N ILE A 44 31.88 22.74 2.16
CA ILE A 44 31.96 21.46 2.88
C ILE A 44 30.75 21.27 3.80
N THR A 45 30.36 22.32 4.52
CA THR A 45 29.20 22.31 5.42
C THR A 45 27.89 22.09 4.67
N GLU A 46 27.72 22.76 3.52
CA GLU A 46 26.54 22.60 2.67
C GLU A 46 26.44 21.19 2.08
N VAL A 47 27.56 20.64 1.60
CA VAL A 47 27.65 19.27 1.09
C VAL A 47 27.34 18.25 2.19
N ALA A 48 27.84 18.44 3.41
CA ALA A 48 27.53 17.56 4.54
C ALA A 48 26.03 17.60 4.89
N ARG A 49 25.42 18.79 4.89
CA ARG A 49 23.99 18.98 5.17
C ARG A 49 23.09 18.41 4.08
N SER A 50 23.48 18.53 2.81
CA SER A 50 22.71 17.94 1.70
C SER A 50 22.77 16.42 1.74
N ARG A 51 23.94 15.83 2.05
CA ARG A 51 24.09 14.38 2.27
C ARG A 51 23.23 13.88 3.44
N SER A 52 23.23 14.57 4.58
CA SER A 52 22.42 14.14 5.74
C SER A 52 20.93 14.19 5.44
N LYS A 53 20.45 15.25 4.77
CA LYS A 53 19.06 15.34 4.27
C LYS A 53 18.73 14.22 3.28
N GLY A 54 19.65 13.88 2.37
CA GLY A 54 19.50 12.78 1.43
C GLY A 54 19.35 11.43 2.12
N VAL A 55 20.21 11.14 3.11
CA VAL A 55 20.14 9.91 3.92
C VAL A 55 18.84 9.84 4.72
N GLU A 56 18.38 10.96 5.28
CA GLU A 56 17.11 11.02 6.00
C GLU A 56 15.92 10.73 5.07
N GLN A 57 15.91 11.32 3.88
CA GLN A 57 14.87 11.06 2.88
C GLN A 57 14.85 9.61 2.41
N VAL A 58 16.02 9.03 2.15
CA VAL A 58 16.13 7.60 1.79
C VAL A 58 15.64 6.73 2.94
N SER A 59 16.01 7.03 4.17
CA SER A 59 15.55 6.31 5.36
C SER A 59 14.04 6.39 5.54
N LYS A 60 13.44 7.57 5.33
CA LYS A 60 11.98 7.76 5.34
C LYS A 60 11.29 6.93 4.27
N ARG A 61 11.83 6.91 3.04
CA ARG A 61 11.31 6.07 1.94
C ARG A 61 11.39 4.60 2.25
N ILE A 62 12.53 4.12 2.77
CA ILE A 62 12.70 2.71 3.16
C ILE A 62 11.68 2.35 4.24
N ARG A 63 11.56 3.14 5.32
CA ARG A 63 10.58 2.87 6.39
C ARG A 63 9.15 2.86 5.87
N ALA A 64 8.80 3.80 4.98
CA ALA A 64 7.47 3.85 4.38
C ALA A 64 7.19 2.62 3.50
N ALA A 65 8.16 2.23 2.66
CA ALA A 65 8.05 1.04 1.81
C ALA A 65 7.94 -0.25 2.65
N THR A 66 8.76 -0.41 3.68
CA THR A 66 8.69 -1.54 4.61
C THR A 66 7.35 -1.60 5.32
N ARG A 67 6.83 -0.46 5.78
CA ARG A 67 5.52 -0.39 6.44
C ARG A 67 4.39 -0.79 5.49
N LEU A 68 4.43 -0.30 4.25
CA LEU A 68 3.44 -0.65 3.24
C LEU A 68 3.48 -2.14 2.92
N SER A 69 4.66 -2.71 2.67
CA SER A 69 4.83 -4.14 2.39
C SER A 69 4.38 -5.02 3.56
N ALA A 70 4.67 -4.62 4.81
CA ALA A 70 4.18 -5.33 5.98
C ALA A 70 2.65 -5.30 6.07
N GLN A 71 2.04 -4.14 5.81
CA GLN A 71 0.58 -4.00 5.79
C GLN A 71 -0.07 -4.86 4.70
N GLU A 72 0.48 -4.86 3.48
CA GLU A 72 0.01 -5.70 2.38
C GLU A 72 0.10 -7.19 2.71
N THR A 73 1.21 -7.61 3.34
CA THR A 73 1.41 -9.00 3.78
C THR A 73 0.35 -9.42 4.80
N VAL A 74 0.08 -8.57 5.80
CA VAL A 74 -0.92 -8.83 6.83
C VAL A 74 -2.32 -8.90 6.21
N GLU A 75 -2.69 -7.94 5.36
CA GLU A 75 -4.01 -7.92 4.73
C GLU A 75 -4.22 -9.10 3.77
N SER A 76 -3.19 -9.52 3.05
CA SER A 76 -3.20 -10.74 2.24
C SER A 76 -3.45 -11.99 3.10
N ALA A 77 -2.73 -12.14 4.21
CA ALA A 77 -2.91 -13.25 5.14
C ALA A 77 -4.32 -13.28 5.75
N LYS A 78 -4.85 -12.12 6.14
CA LYS A 78 -6.23 -12.00 6.64
C LYS A 78 -7.27 -12.40 5.61
N ASN A 79 -7.15 -11.91 4.37
CA ASN A 79 -8.08 -12.29 3.30
C ASN A 79 -8.04 -13.80 3.04
N ARG A 80 -6.84 -14.41 3.04
CA ARG A 80 -6.70 -15.86 2.90
C ARG A 80 -7.41 -16.63 4.01
N LEU A 81 -7.27 -16.20 5.26
CA LEU A 81 -7.96 -16.85 6.40
C LEU A 81 -9.49 -16.73 6.29
N ILE A 82 -9.99 -15.59 5.81
CA ILE A 82 -11.42 -15.42 5.51
C ILE A 82 -11.85 -16.41 4.42
N ASP A 83 -11.08 -16.51 3.33
CA ASP A 83 -11.37 -17.43 2.22
C ASP A 83 -11.43 -18.89 2.71
N GLU A 84 -10.43 -19.32 3.49
CA GLU A 84 -10.38 -20.64 4.10
C GLU A 84 -11.58 -20.91 5.02
N ALA A 85 -12.08 -19.90 5.74
CA ALA A 85 -13.28 -20.04 6.57
C ALA A 85 -14.55 -20.26 5.72
N PHE A 86 -14.70 -19.53 4.61
CA PHE A 86 -15.81 -19.70 3.69
C PHE A 86 -15.76 -21.05 2.96
N ASP A 87 -14.58 -21.52 2.58
CA ASP A 87 -14.41 -22.84 1.96
C ASP A 87 -14.78 -23.97 2.92
N LYS A 88 -14.39 -23.84 4.20
CA LYS A 88 -14.81 -24.78 5.25
C LYS A 88 -16.33 -24.75 5.45
N ALA A 89 -16.94 -23.57 5.51
CA ALA A 89 -18.39 -23.44 5.62
C ALA A 89 -19.13 -24.08 4.43
N LYS A 90 -18.63 -23.86 3.20
CA LYS A 90 -19.15 -24.51 1.99
C LYS A 90 -19.10 -26.04 2.12
N LYS A 91 -17.95 -26.57 2.54
CA LYS A 91 -17.76 -28.01 2.75
C LYS A 91 -18.73 -28.57 3.81
N THR A 92 -18.90 -27.88 4.94
CA THR A 92 -19.84 -28.28 5.98
C THR A 92 -21.29 -28.38 5.47
N VAL A 93 -21.73 -27.44 4.62
CA VAL A 93 -23.06 -27.48 4.01
C VAL A 93 -23.19 -28.67 3.04
N LEU A 94 -22.17 -28.93 2.22
CA LEU A 94 -22.16 -30.03 1.26
C LEU A 94 -22.06 -31.42 1.93
N GLU A 95 -21.44 -31.51 3.10
CA GLU A 95 -21.31 -32.74 3.89
C GLU A 95 -22.46 -32.95 4.88
N ALA A 96 -23.38 -31.98 4.98
CA ALA A 96 -24.54 -32.09 5.87
C ALA A 96 -25.45 -33.27 5.51
N SER A 97 -26.23 -33.72 6.51
CA SER A 97 -27.23 -34.76 6.34
C SER A 97 -28.26 -34.39 5.27
N GLU A 98 -28.90 -35.38 4.63
CA GLU A 98 -29.99 -35.09 3.67
C GLU A 98 -31.13 -34.29 4.29
N ALA A 99 -31.44 -34.54 5.56
CA ALA A 99 -32.46 -33.80 6.30
C ALA A 99 -32.11 -32.31 6.41
N ASP A 100 -30.85 -31.98 6.69
CA ASP A 100 -30.38 -30.60 6.77
C ASP A 100 -30.26 -29.97 5.39
N LYS A 101 -29.74 -30.69 4.39
CA LYS A 101 -29.72 -30.23 3.00
C LYS A 101 -31.12 -29.86 2.50
N LYS A 102 -32.13 -30.69 2.82
CA LYS A 102 -33.53 -30.41 2.51
C LYS A 102 -34.03 -29.13 3.19
N LYS A 103 -33.67 -28.90 4.46
CA LYS A 103 -34.00 -27.65 5.16
C LYS A 103 -33.34 -26.44 4.49
N TYR A 104 -32.06 -26.54 4.15
CA TYR A 104 -31.32 -25.45 3.49
C TYR A 104 -31.92 -25.10 2.13
N LEU A 105 -32.19 -26.09 1.29
CA LEU A 105 -32.80 -25.88 -0.03
C LEU A 105 -34.21 -25.26 0.08
N LYS A 106 -35.01 -25.68 1.06
CA LYS A 106 -36.32 -25.06 1.32
C LYS A 106 -36.18 -23.61 1.73
N ALA A 107 -35.28 -23.31 2.67
CA ALA A 107 -35.06 -21.93 3.13
C ALA A 107 -34.61 -21.01 1.98
N LEU A 108 -33.68 -21.48 1.14
CA LEU A 108 -33.20 -20.75 -0.04
C LEU A 108 -34.31 -20.53 -1.08
N ALA A 109 -35.20 -21.51 -1.26
CA ALA A 109 -36.36 -21.39 -2.15
C ALA A 109 -37.39 -20.40 -1.61
N ASP A 110 -37.74 -20.51 -0.32
CA ASP A 110 -38.70 -19.62 0.33
C ASP A 110 -38.23 -18.16 0.33
N GLU A 111 -36.94 -17.92 0.50
CA GLU A 111 -36.35 -16.58 0.41
C GLU A 111 -36.49 -15.99 -1.00
N GLY A 112 -36.23 -16.78 -2.05
CA GLY A 112 -36.42 -16.33 -3.43
C GLY A 112 -37.89 -16.11 -3.79
N LEU A 113 -38.79 -16.99 -3.32
CA LEU A 113 -40.23 -16.87 -3.55
C LEU A 113 -40.86 -15.65 -2.87
N LYS A 114 -40.31 -15.20 -1.73
CA LYS A 114 -40.72 -13.94 -1.09
C LYS A 114 -40.41 -12.72 -1.97
N GLN A 115 -39.33 -12.78 -2.75
CA GLN A 115 -38.92 -11.69 -3.65
C GLN A 115 -39.66 -11.75 -4.99
N ILE A 116 -39.98 -12.94 -5.49
CA ILE A 116 -40.72 -13.14 -6.74
C ILE A 116 -41.92 -14.07 -6.49
N PRO A 117 -43.10 -13.51 -6.14
CA PRO A 117 -44.30 -14.29 -5.94
C PRO A 117 -44.71 -15.06 -7.20
N GLY A 118 -44.98 -16.36 -7.08
CA GLY A 118 -45.40 -17.20 -8.21
C GLY A 118 -44.27 -17.62 -9.16
N ALA A 119 -43.01 -17.42 -8.77
CA ALA A 119 -41.84 -17.90 -9.51
C ALA A 119 -41.74 -19.42 -9.58
N VAL A 120 -40.96 -19.89 -10.56
CA VAL A 120 -40.55 -21.28 -10.71
C VAL A 120 -39.21 -21.48 -10.00
N VAL A 121 -39.11 -22.53 -9.20
CA VAL A 121 -37.88 -22.89 -8.49
C VAL A 121 -37.17 -24.00 -9.26
N TYR A 122 -35.90 -23.76 -9.56
CA TYR A 122 -35.00 -24.70 -10.22
C TYR A 122 -33.95 -25.22 -9.25
N VAL A 123 -33.66 -26.52 -9.34
CA VAL A 123 -32.64 -27.19 -8.54
C VAL A 123 -31.82 -28.13 -9.43
N ASP A 124 -30.57 -28.36 -9.04
CA ASP A 124 -29.72 -29.33 -9.72
C ASP A 124 -30.34 -30.74 -9.66
N PRO A 125 -30.29 -31.54 -10.75
CA PRO A 125 -30.82 -32.90 -10.75
C PRO A 125 -30.30 -33.77 -9.61
N ALA A 126 -29.06 -33.56 -9.15
CA ALA A 126 -28.48 -34.30 -8.04
C ALA A 126 -29.25 -34.11 -6.72
N TYR A 127 -29.90 -32.96 -6.52
CA TYR A 127 -30.60 -32.60 -5.28
C TYR A 127 -32.13 -32.53 -5.44
N ALA A 128 -32.65 -32.80 -6.64
CA ALA A 128 -34.07 -32.72 -6.97
C ALA A 128 -34.95 -33.71 -6.17
N HIS A 129 -34.38 -34.75 -5.56
CA HIS A 129 -35.11 -35.66 -4.69
C HIS A 129 -35.41 -35.06 -3.30
N LEU A 130 -34.69 -34.01 -2.90
CA LEU A 130 -34.81 -33.40 -1.57
C LEU A 130 -36.00 -32.42 -1.49
N ILE A 131 -36.33 -31.75 -2.58
CA ILE A 131 -37.36 -30.71 -2.64
C ILE A 131 -38.24 -30.84 -3.90
N LYS A 132 -39.47 -30.31 -3.85
CA LYS A 132 -40.35 -30.25 -5.03
C LYS A 132 -40.00 -28.99 -5.85
N ALA A 133 -39.17 -29.16 -6.87
CA ALA A 133 -38.70 -28.10 -7.76
C ALA A 133 -38.45 -28.64 -9.17
N GLU A 134 -38.34 -27.75 -10.16
CA GLU A 134 -37.96 -28.13 -11.53
C GLU A 134 -36.47 -28.44 -11.63
N LYS A 135 -36.12 -29.42 -12.47
CA LYS A 135 -34.73 -29.85 -12.64
C LYS A 135 -34.05 -28.95 -13.68
N ARG A 136 -32.91 -28.37 -13.33
CA ARG A 136 -32.05 -27.62 -14.25
C ARG A 136 -30.59 -27.89 -13.89
N ALA A 137 -29.73 -28.13 -14.87
CA ALA A 137 -28.30 -28.33 -14.59
C ALA A 137 -27.69 -27.02 -14.06
N LEU A 138 -27.45 -26.98 -12.75
CA LEU A 138 -26.86 -25.81 -12.07
C LEU A 138 -25.39 -26.06 -11.72
N SER A 139 -24.98 -27.32 -11.59
CA SER A 139 -23.61 -27.72 -11.20
C SER A 139 -23.16 -27.14 -9.85
N ASP A 140 -24.11 -26.77 -8.99
CA ASP A 140 -23.88 -26.31 -7.62
C ASP A 140 -25.05 -26.73 -6.71
N PHE A 141 -24.82 -26.72 -5.40
CA PHE A 141 -25.87 -26.93 -4.40
C PHE A 141 -26.66 -25.65 -4.20
N GLY A 142 -27.99 -25.69 -4.25
CA GLY A 142 -28.84 -24.52 -4.02
C GLY A 142 -29.98 -24.46 -5.01
N VAL A 143 -30.61 -23.29 -5.14
CA VAL A 143 -31.77 -23.10 -6.02
C VAL A 143 -31.66 -21.82 -6.84
N VAL A 144 -32.26 -21.83 -8.01
CA VAL A 144 -32.48 -20.63 -8.81
C VAL A 144 -33.98 -20.37 -8.87
N VAL A 145 -34.39 -19.16 -8.51
CA VAL A 145 -35.80 -18.76 -8.54
C VAL A 145 -35.99 -17.79 -9.69
N GLU A 146 -36.91 -18.09 -10.61
CA GLU A 146 -37.12 -17.33 -11.84
C GLU A 146 -38.60 -17.00 -12.02
N SER A 147 -38.91 -15.77 -12.42
CA SER A 147 -40.27 -15.38 -12.77
C SER A 147 -40.78 -16.18 -13.98
N LYS A 148 -42.11 -16.35 -14.10
CA LYS A 148 -42.70 -17.16 -15.19
C LYS A 148 -42.40 -16.63 -16.60
N ASP A 149 -42.13 -15.33 -16.70
CA ASP A 149 -41.74 -14.63 -17.92
C ASP A 149 -40.22 -14.63 -18.18
N GLY A 150 -39.41 -15.20 -17.26
CA GLY A 150 -37.95 -15.30 -17.38
C GLY A 150 -37.20 -13.98 -17.19
N VAL A 151 -37.90 -12.88 -16.87
CA VAL A 151 -37.30 -11.53 -16.78
C VAL A 151 -36.49 -11.37 -15.50
N VAL A 152 -36.95 -11.95 -14.40
CA VAL A 152 -36.33 -11.80 -13.08
C VAL A 152 -35.80 -13.15 -12.62
N ARG A 153 -34.51 -13.20 -12.29
CA ARG A 153 -33.83 -14.40 -11.78
C ARG A 153 -33.07 -14.08 -10.51
N ILE A 154 -33.27 -14.89 -9.48
CA ILE A 154 -32.51 -14.87 -8.24
C ILE A 154 -31.68 -16.15 -8.16
N ASP A 155 -30.36 -15.97 -8.07
CA ASP A 155 -29.41 -17.06 -7.92
C ASP A 155 -29.10 -17.30 -6.44
N ASN A 156 -29.74 -18.31 -5.87
CA ASN A 156 -29.53 -18.79 -4.50
C ASN A 156 -28.74 -20.11 -4.51
N THR A 157 -27.82 -20.28 -5.46
CA THR A 157 -26.78 -21.32 -5.36
C THR A 157 -25.85 -21.02 -4.19
N LEU A 158 -25.25 -22.05 -3.60
CA LEU A 158 -24.38 -21.96 -2.44
C LEU A 158 -23.20 -21.04 -2.71
N THR A 159 -22.61 -21.13 -3.90
CA THR A 159 -21.50 -20.26 -4.29
C THR A 159 -21.94 -18.80 -4.40
N ALA A 160 -23.07 -18.52 -5.06
CA ALA A 160 -23.60 -17.16 -5.19
C ALA A 160 -24.04 -16.57 -3.85
N TYR A 161 -24.65 -17.39 -2.98
CA TYR A 161 -25.08 -16.99 -1.66
C TYR A 161 -23.88 -16.69 -0.75
N LEU A 162 -22.90 -17.57 -0.69
CA LEU A 162 -21.68 -17.35 0.11
C LEU A 162 -20.90 -16.12 -0.39
N ALA A 163 -20.85 -15.87 -1.70
CA ALA A 163 -20.22 -14.67 -2.23
C ALA A 163 -20.93 -13.39 -1.76
N ARG A 164 -22.27 -13.36 -1.77
CA ARG A 164 -23.06 -12.24 -1.25
C ARG A 164 -22.86 -12.04 0.25
N VAL A 165 -22.90 -13.11 1.03
CA VAL A 165 -22.66 -13.06 2.49
C VAL A 165 -21.25 -12.57 2.78
N LYS A 166 -20.24 -13.10 2.08
CA LYS A 166 -18.85 -12.66 2.21
C LYS A 166 -18.69 -11.17 1.96
N GLN A 167 -19.35 -10.63 0.93
CA GLN A 167 -19.29 -9.21 0.62
C GLN A 167 -20.01 -8.36 1.68
N ALA A 168 -21.21 -8.77 2.09
CA ALA A 168 -22.02 -8.04 3.05
C ALA A 168 -21.44 -8.04 4.47
N GLN A 169 -20.88 -9.17 4.90
CA GLN A 169 -20.39 -9.38 6.27
C GLN A 169 -18.85 -9.29 6.38
N LYS A 170 -18.13 -8.91 5.32
CA LYS A 170 -16.65 -8.86 5.34
C LYS A 170 -16.10 -8.12 6.55
N ALA A 171 -16.69 -6.95 6.86
CA ALA A 171 -16.26 -6.12 7.97
C ALA A 171 -16.51 -6.78 9.34
N GLU A 172 -17.66 -7.43 9.53
CA GLU A 172 -18.00 -8.13 10.77
C GLU A 172 -17.14 -9.39 10.99
N ILE A 173 -16.88 -10.13 9.91
CA ILE A 173 -16.02 -11.30 9.93
C ILE A 173 -14.58 -10.88 10.25
N ALA A 174 -14.08 -9.82 9.61
CA ALA A 174 -12.76 -9.29 9.93
C ALA A 174 -12.67 -8.81 11.39
N LYS A 175 -13.74 -8.19 11.90
CA LYS A 175 -13.81 -7.79 13.31
C LYS A 175 -13.71 -8.99 14.24
N THR A 176 -14.50 -10.03 14.00
CA THR A 176 -14.54 -11.24 14.84
C THR A 176 -13.24 -12.04 14.80
N LEU A 177 -12.55 -12.09 13.64
CA LEU A 177 -11.36 -12.91 13.47
C LEU A 177 -10.06 -12.24 13.91
N PHE A 178 -9.99 -10.91 13.86
CA PHE A 178 -8.73 -10.17 14.01
C PHE A 178 -8.78 -9.04 15.05
N THR A 179 -9.89 -8.91 15.79
CA THR A 179 -10.08 -7.91 16.86
C THR A 179 -10.56 -8.61 18.12
#